data_AF-A0AA37XER6-F1
#
_entry.id   AF-A0AA37XER6-F1
#
_cell.length_a   1.000
_cell.length_b   1.000
_cell.length_c   1.000
_cell.angle_alpha   90.00
_cell.angle_beta   90.00
_cell.angle_gamma   90.00
#
_symmetry.space_group_name_H-M   'P 1'
#
loop_
_entity.id
_entity.type
_entity.pdbx_description
1 polymer ?
#
loop_
_entity_poly.entity_id
_entity_poly.type
_entity_poly.pdbx_seq_one_letter_code
_entity_poly.pdbx_strand_id
1 'polypeptide(L)'
;MVHALLDAGVHAVVGTTGWDADALARVRAHASTRPDVGVLIAPNFALSAVLAMRFASVAARYFASAEVVEMHHPRKLDAPSGTAVHTARGIAEARAGAGLAPMADATASALPGARGADVDGVPVHALRLEGLVAHEQIFLSNPGELLTLRTDSFDRISFMPGVLLAVREIASRPGVHVGLETYLDL
;
A
#
# COMPACT_ATOMS: atom_id res chain seq x y z
N MET A 1 17.34 4.45 14.16
CA MET A 1 17.50 5.76 13.48
C MET A 1 16.33 6.70 13.74
N VAL A 2 15.06 6.31 13.55
CA VAL A 2 13.89 7.19 13.82
C VAL A 2 13.89 7.76 15.25
N HIS A 3 14.14 6.95 16.28
CA HIS A 3 14.24 7.44 17.67
C HIS A 3 15.32 8.52 17.86
N ALA A 4 16.50 8.36 17.24
CA ALA A 4 17.55 9.37 17.33
C ALA A 4 17.18 10.70 16.63
N LEU A 5 16.40 10.65 15.54
CA LEU A 5 15.85 11.85 14.90
C LEU A 5 14.81 12.54 15.79
N LEU A 6 13.96 11.75 16.45
CA LEU A 6 13.01 12.26 17.45
C LEU A 6 13.75 12.95 18.62
N ASP A 7 14.78 12.31 19.19
CA ASP A 7 15.62 12.89 20.25
C ASP A 7 16.28 14.22 19.80
N ALA A 8 16.66 14.33 18.53
CA ALA A 8 17.25 15.54 17.96
C ALA A 8 16.22 16.62 17.56
N GLY A 9 14.92 16.33 17.60
CA GLY A 9 13.88 17.27 17.15
C GLY A 9 13.74 17.41 15.64
N VAL A 10 14.14 16.38 14.89
CA VAL A 10 14.17 16.40 13.42
C VAL A 10 12.97 15.62 12.87
N HIS A 11 12.20 16.25 11.99
CA HIS A 11 11.13 15.58 11.24
C HIS A 11 11.68 14.41 10.42
N ALA A 12 10.95 13.30 10.36
CA ALA A 12 11.41 12.10 9.67
C ALA A 12 10.43 11.66 8.57
N VAL A 13 10.90 11.62 7.32
CA VAL A 13 10.20 10.99 6.19
C VAL A 13 10.88 9.66 5.91
N VAL A 14 10.17 8.56 6.12
CA VAL A 14 10.73 7.20 6.16
C VAL A 14 10.08 6.33 5.09
N GLY A 15 10.89 5.84 4.15
CA GLY A 15 10.49 4.88 3.11
C GLY A 15 11.03 3.47 3.28
N THR A 16 11.77 3.21 4.36
CA THR A 16 12.26 1.86 4.67
C THR A 16 11.08 0.96 5.06
N THR A 17 10.98 -0.21 4.43
CA THR A 17 9.94 -1.23 4.70
C THR A 17 10.24 -2.03 5.98
N GLY A 18 9.32 -2.93 6.36
CA GLY A 18 9.52 -3.86 7.49
C GLY A 18 9.03 -3.35 8.86
N TRP A 19 8.11 -2.38 8.86
CA TRP A 19 7.47 -1.89 10.07
C TRP A 19 6.36 -2.83 10.53
N ASP A 20 6.48 -3.36 11.75
CA ASP A 20 5.43 -4.10 12.43
C ASP A 20 4.65 -3.21 13.42
N ALA A 21 3.56 -3.76 13.97
CA ALA A 21 2.69 -3.03 14.90
C ALA A 21 3.45 -2.56 16.16
N ASP A 22 4.37 -3.39 16.66
CA ASP A 22 5.15 -3.08 17.86
C ASP A 22 6.16 -1.96 17.59
N ALA A 23 6.83 -1.96 16.44
CA ALA A 23 7.74 -0.91 16.01
C ALA A 23 7.00 0.42 15.84
N LEU A 24 5.82 0.40 15.21
CA LEU A 24 4.97 1.58 15.07
C LEU A 24 4.50 2.10 16.44
N ALA A 25 4.12 1.20 17.36
CA ALA A 25 3.72 1.57 18.72
C ALA A 25 4.88 2.23 19.49
N ARG A 26 6.10 1.68 19.41
CA ARG A 26 7.29 2.28 20.01
C ARG A 26 7.58 3.67 19.46
N VAL A 27 7.47 3.86 18.14
CA VAL A 27 7.67 5.18 17.51
C VAL A 27 6.60 6.17 17.96
N ARG A 28 5.32 5.77 18.04
CA ARG A 28 4.23 6.61 18.54
C ARG A 28 4.45 7.04 19.99
N ALA A 29 4.82 6.11 20.87
CA ALA A 29 5.09 6.40 22.27
C ALA A 29 6.29 7.34 22.46
N HIS A 30 7.33 7.21 21.64
CA HIS A 30 8.45 8.15 21.68
C HIS A 30 8.02 9.51 21.11
N ALA A 31 7.34 9.55 19.96
CA ALA A 31 6.89 10.80 19.34
C ALA A 31 5.95 11.62 20.24
N SER A 32 5.20 11.00 21.15
CA SER A 32 4.38 11.74 22.12
C SER A 32 5.18 12.59 23.11
N THR A 33 6.49 12.34 23.27
CA THR A 33 7.38 13.21 24.07
C THR A 33 7.89 14.42 23.27
N ARG A 34 7.63 14.46 21.95
CA ARG A 34 8.07 15.49 20.99
C ARG A 34 6.90 15.98 20.13
N PRO A 35 5.93 16.71 20.72
CA PRO A 35 4.66 17.05 20.07
C PRO A 35 4.81 18.00 18.86
N ASP A 36 5.97 18.62 18.67
CA ASP A 36 6.33 19.48 17.55
C ASP A 36 6.92 18.71 16.36
N VAL A 37 7.31 17.45 16.54
CA VAL A 37 8.00 16.66 15.51
C VAL A 37 7.00 15.78 14.76
N GLY A 38 7.12 15.81 13.43
CA GLY A 38 6.36 14.98 12.51
C GLY A 38 7.18 13.78 12.05
N VAL A 39 6.54 12.62 11.98
CA VAL A 39 7.11 11.38 11.42
C VAL A 39 6.14 10.82 10.42
N LEU A 40 6.56 10.68 9.16
CA LEU A 40 5.84 9.94 8.14
C LEU A 40 6.57 8.63 7.88
N ILE A 41 5.85 7.51 8.01
CA ILE A 41 6.30 6.19 7.57
C ILE A 41 5.41 5.77 6.41
N ALA A 42 5.91 5.84 5.18
CA ALA A 42 5.15 5.47 3.99
C ALA A 42 5.75 4.21 3.35
N PRO A 43 4.95 3.14 3.14
CA PRO A 43 5.42 1.92 2.48
C PRO A 43 5.68 2.15 0.98
N ASN A 44 5.14 3.23 0.41
CA ASN A 44 5.34 3.63 -0.97
C ASN A 44 5.23 5.17 -1.10
N PHE A 45 6.11 5.77 -1.91
CA PHE A 45 6.12 7.21 -2.22
C PHE A 45 5.72 7.54 -3.66
N ALA A 46 5.45 6.53 -4.50
CA ALA A 46 4.92 6.78 -5.84
C ALA A 46 3.48 7.23 -5.71
N LEU A 47 3.19 8.47 -6.11
CA LEU A 47 1.84 9.05 -6.02
C LEU A 47 0.80 8.20 -6.76
N SER A 48 1.17 7.64 -7.92
CA SER A 48 0.29 6.74 -8.69
C SER A 48 -0.12 5.51 -7.87
N ALA A 49 0.83 4.85 -7.21
CA ALA A 49 0.57 3.70 -6.35
C ALA A 49 -0.33 4.09 -5.16
N VAL A 50 0.00 5.18 -4.47
CA VAL A 50 -0.77 5.66 -3.32
C VAL A 50 -2.22 5.99 -3.69
N LEU A 51 -2.42 6.68 -4.82
CA LEU A 51 -3.75 6.99 -5.34
C LEU A 51 -4.51 5.74 -5.75
N ALA A 52 -3.88 4.80 -6.46
CA ALA A 52 -4.54 3.56 -6.87
C ALA A 52 -4.97 2.71 -5.67
N MET A 53 -4.13 2.59 -4.63
CA MET A 53 -4.48 1.91 -3.38
C MET A 53 -5.69 2.56 -2.71
N ARG A 54 -5.68 3.89 -2.57
CA ARG A 54 -6.79 4.64 -1.97
C ARG A 54 -8.07 4.48 -2.77
N PHE A 55 -8.01 4.65 -4.09
CA PHE A 55 -9.17 4.50 -4.97
C PHE A 55 -9.72 3.07 -4.97
N ALA A 56 -8.85 2.06 -4.94
CA ALA A 56 -9.27 0.68 -4.83
C ALA A 56 -10.02 0.41 -3.52
N SER A 57 -9.50 0.88 -2.39
CA SER A 57 -10.16 0.74 -1.08
C SER A 57 -11.53 1.44 -1.06
N VAL A 58 -11.61 2.67 -1.58
CA VAL A 58 -12.89 3.40 -1.67
C VAL A 58 -13.89 2.69 -2.58
N ALA A 59 -13.44 2.17 -3.73
CA ALA A 59 -14.27 1.52 -4.72
C ALA A 59 -14.73 0.12 -4.28
N ALA A 60 -13.92 -0.61 -3.51
CA ALA A 60 -14.11 -2.03 -3.20
C ALA A 60 -15.48 -2.38 -2.60
N ARG A 61 -16.09 -1.47 -1.85
CA ARG A 61 -17.43 -1.65 -1.27
C ARG A 61 -18.57 -1.74 -2.28
N TYR A 62 -18.33 -1.39 -3.54
CA TYR A 62 -19.32 -1.37 -4.61
C TYR A 62 -19.18 -2.52 -5.61
N PHE A 63 -18.14 -3.35 -5.47
CA PHE A 63 -17.84 -4.42 -6.41
C PHE A 63 -17.95 -5.80 -5.75
N ALA A 64 -18.50 -6.77 -6.49
CA ALA A 64 -18.67 -8.14 -6.02
C ALA A 64 -17.32 -8.87 -5.92
N SER A 65 -16.42 -8.61 -6.86
CA SER A 65 -15.11 -9.26 -6.99
C SER A 65 -13.95 -8.28 -7.06
N ALA A 66 -12.79 -8.71 -6.60
CA ALA A 66 -11.54 -7.97 -6.54
C ALA A 66 -10.33 -8.90 -6.63
N GLU A 67 -9.34 -8.56 -7.45
CA GLU A 67 -8.03 -9.24 -7.48
C GLU A 67 -6.91 -8.23 -7.72
N VAL A 68 -5.70 -8.55 -7.25
CA VAL A 68 -4.50 -7.72 -7.44
C VAL A 68 -3.44 -8.50 -8.20
N VAL A 69 -2.80 -7.86 -9.17
CA VAL A 69 -1.66 -8.39 -9.91
C VAL A 69 -0.51 -7.40 -9.78
N GLU A 70 0.59 -7.83 -9.17
CA GLU A 70 1.84 -7.06 -9.11
C GLU A 70 2.88 -7.63 -10.07
N MET A 71 3.66 -6.74 -10.68
CA MET A 71 4.71 -7.11 -11.63
C MET A 71 5.99 -6.35 -11.29
N HIS A 72 7.09 -7.07 -11.12
CA HIS A 72 8.39 -6.50 -10.79
C HIS A 72 9.52 -7.19 -11.56
N HIS A 73 10.71 -6.58 -11.55
CA HIS A 73 11.94 -7.25 -12.01
C HIS A 73 12.23 -8.54 -11.21
N PRO A 74 12.96 -9.52 -11.77
CA PRO A 74 13.24 -10.79 -11.09
C PRO A 74 14.19 -10.67 -9.89
N ARG A 75 14.94 -9.55 -9.75
CA ARG A 75 15.82 -9.30 -8.59
C ARG A 75 15.08 -8.92 -7.31
N LYS A 76 13.74 -8.83 -7.32
CA LYS A 76 12.95 -8.46 -6.14
C LYS A 76 12.83 -9.69 -5.23
N LEU A 77 13.21 -9.54 -3.97
CA LEU A 77 13.38 -10.64 -3.03
C LEU A 77 12.06 -11.16 -2.43
N ASP A 78 11.09 -10.28 -2.25
CA ASP A 78 9.79 -10.55 -1.64
C ASP A 78 8.69 -10.75 -2.68
N ALA A 79 7.72 -11.62 -2.40
CA ALA A 79 6.51 -11.82 -3.18
C ALA A 79 5.33 -12.29 -2.29
N PRO A 80 4.13 -11.70 -2.42
CA PRO A 80 3.83 -10.48 -3.17
C PRO A 80 4.57 -9.25 -2.62
N SER A 81 4.63 -8.19 -3.41
CA SER A 81 5.20 -6.92 -2.94
C SER A 81 4.44 -6.35 -1.74
N GLY A 82 5.13 -5.62 -0.86
CA GLY A 82 4.49 -4.95 0.27
C GLY A 82 3.40 -3.95 -0.12
N THR A 83 3.49 -3.33 -1.31
CA THR A 83 2.41 -2.49 -1.86
C THR A 83 1.17 -3.34 -2.15
N ALA A 84 1.32 -4.43 -2.89
CA ALA A 84 0.19 -5.32 -3.23
C ALA A 84 -0.50 -5.92 -2.01
N VAL A 85 0.27 -6.29 -0.97
CA VAL A 85 -0.29 -6.76 0.32
C VAL A 85 -1.11 -5.65 0.99
N HIS A 86 -0.62 -4.40 0.98
CA HIS A 86 -1.34 -3.27 1.55
C HIS A 86 -2.60 -2.94 0.74
N THR A 87 -2.52 -2.97 -0.59
CA THR A 87 -3.67 -2.83 -1.50
C THR A 87 -4.76 -3.85 -1.18
N ALA A 88 -4.39 -5.13 -1.12
CA ALA A 88 -5.31 -6.22 -0.84
C ALA A 88 -5.99 -6.08 0.53
N ARG A 89 -5.24 -5.70 1.57
CA ARG A 89 -5.77 -5.38 2.90
C ARG A 89 -6.77 -4.23 2.88
N GLY A 90 -6.44 -3.13 2.23
CA GLY A 90 -7.34 -1.98 2.12
C GLY A 90 -8.64 -2.30 1.37
N ILE A 91 -8.59 -3.21 0.39
CA ILE A 91 -9.77 -3.76 -0.28
C ILE A 91 -10.56 -4.64 0.69
N ALA A 92 -9.92 -5.59 1.36
CA ALA A 92 -10.55 -6.53 2.30
C ALA A 92 -11.27 -5.79 3.44
N GLU A 93 -10.60 -4.81 4.06
CA GLU A 93 -11.16 -3.98 5.12
C GLU A 93 -12.40 -3.20 4.65
N ALA A 94 -12.34 -2.59 3.47
CA ALA A 94 -13.46 -1.85 2.91
C ALA A 94 -14.67 -2.75 2.59
N ARG A 95 -14.43 -3.95 2.06
CA ARG A 95 -15.47 -4.96 1.81
C ARG A 95 -16.11 -5.45 3.10
N ALA A 96 -15.29 -5.77 4.10
CA ALA A 96 -15.75 -6.21 5.41
C ALA A 96 -16.58 -5.11 6.12
N GLY A 97 -16.11 -3.85 6.08
CA GLY A 97 -16.84 -2.70 6.62
C GLY A 97 -18.17 -2.43 5.91
N ALA A 98 -18.33 -2.86 4.66
CA ALA A 98 -19.58 -2.81 3.91
C ALA A 98 -20.46 -4.06 4.08
N GLY A 99 -20.00 -5.07 4.84
CA GLY A 99 -20.74 -6.30 5.07
C GLY A 99 -20.88 -7.19 3.83
N LEU A 100 -19.95 -7.09 2.87
CA LEU A 100 -19.99 -7.92 1.67
C LEU A 100 -19.60 -9.36 1.99
N ALA A 101 -20.24 -10.30 1.28
CA ALA A 101 -19.87 -11.71 1.35
C ALA A 101 -18.47 -11.96 0.74
N PRO A 102 -17.84 -13.11 1.05
CA PRO A 102 -16.69 -13.59 0.31
C PRO A 102 -16.94 -13.62 -1.20
N MET A 103 -15.90 -13.37 -1.97
CA MET A 103 -16.00 -13.33 -3.44
C MET A 103 -16.35 -14.72 -3.98
N ALA A 104 -17.26 -14.75 -4.96
CA ALA A 104 -17.68 -16.00 -5.58
C ALA A 104 -16.54 -16.57 -6.45
N ASP A 105 -16.14 -17.80 -6.17
CA ASP A 105 -15.22 -18.58 -7.00
C ASP A 105 -15.73 -20.04 -7.04
N ALA A 106 -16.15 -20.49 -8.23
CA ALA A 106 -16.69 -21.84 -8.44
C ALA A 106 -15.59 -22.88 -8.74
N THR A 107 -14.32 -22.51 -8.62
CA THR A 107 -13.19 -23.39 -8.92
C THR A 107 -13.19 -24.61 -8.01
N ALA A 108 -13.64 -25.76 -8.53
CA ALA A 108 -13.72 -27.02 -7.78
C ALA A 108 -12.38 -27.76 -7.66
N SER A 109 -11.43 -27.46 -8.55
CA SER A 109 -10.08 -28.02 -8.54
C SER A 109 -9.13 -27.00 -9.17
N ALA A 110 -8.01 -26.76 -8.50
CA ALA A 110 -6.96 -25.84 -8.96
C ALA A 110 -5.58 -26.47 -8.79
N LEU A 111 -4.66 -26.14 -9.68
CA LEU A 111 -3.24 -26.45 -9.47
C LEU A 111 -2.70 -25.61 -8.31
N PRO A 112 -1.71 -26.10 -7.54
CA PRO A 112 -1.06 -25.32 -6.50
C PRO A 112 -0.56 -23.97 -7.04
N GLY A 113 -0.97 -22.87 -6.40
CA GLY A 113 -0.60 -21.49 -6.77
C GLY A 113 -1.43 -20.84 -7.89
N ALA A 114 -2.36 -21.55 -8.52
CA ALA A 114 -3.11 -21.03 -9.68
C ALA A 114 -4.03 -19.83 -9.39
N ARG A 115 -4.47 -19.66 -8.13
CA ARG A 115 -5.34 -18.55 -7.70
C ARG A 115 -4.60 -17.46 -6.91
N GLY A 116 -3.28 -17.42 -7.02
CA GLY A 116 -2.46 -16.44 -6.31
C GLY A 116 -2.38 -16.71 -4.80
N ALA A 117 -1.76 -15.78 -4.08
CA ALA A 117 -1.73 -15.78 -2.63
C ALA A 117 -3.02 -15.17 -2.09
N ASP A 118 -3.57 -15.75 -1.02
CA ASP A 118 -4.71 -15.18 -0.30
C ASP A 118 -4.22 -14.13 0.71
N VAL A 119 -4.61 -12.88 0.50
CA VAL A 119 -4.36 -11.78 1.45
C VAL A 119 -5.72 -11.29 1.95
N ASP A 120 -6.12 -11.80 3.10
CA ASP A 120 -7.36 -11.43 3.79
C ASP A 120 -8.63 -11.61 2.91
N GLY A 121 -8.64 -12.66 2.10
CA GLY A 121 -9.73 -13.01 1.17
C GLY A 121 -9.57 -12.41 -0.22
N VAL A 122 -8.53 -11.60 -0.48
CA VAL A 122 -8.24 -11.00 -1.79
C VAL A 122 -7.08 -11.73 -2.47
N PRO A 123 -7.31 -12.34 -3.66
CA PRO A 123 -6.25 -12.95 -4.44
C PRO A 123 -5.19 -11.95 -4.92
N VAL A 124 -3.91 -12.28 -4.70
CA VAL A 124 -2.77 -11.48 -5.15
C VAL A 124 -1.81 -12.35 -5.97
N HIS A 125 -1.55 -11.92 -7.21
CA HIS A 125 -0.63 -12.59 -8.13
C HIS A 125 0.66 -11.78 -8.27
N ALA A 126 1.81 -12.45 -8.25
CA ALA A 126 3.13 -11.80 -8.33
C ALA A 126 3.90 -12.28 -9.56
N LEU A 127 4.22 -11.36 -10.45
CA LEU A 127 4.98 -11.61 -11.68
C LEU A 127 6.42 -11.09 -11.52
N ARG A 128 7.39 -11.89 -11.96
CA ARG A 128 8.81 -11.55 -11.95
C ARG A 128 9.34 -11.63 -13.37
N LEU A 129 9.44 -10.48 -14.05
CA LEU A 129 9.70 -10.40 -15.49
C LEU A 129 10.87 -9.47 -15.78
N GLU A 130 11.74 -9.91 -16.70
CA GLU A 130 12.85 -9.08 -17.18
C GLU A 130 12.34 -7.82 -17.88
N GLY A 131 13.09 -6.72 -17.72
CA GLY A 131 12.74 -5.41 -18.30
C GLY A 131 11.70 -4.59 -17.52
N LEU A 132 11.02 -5.18 -16.53
CA LEU A 132 10.10 -4.44 -15.66
C LEU A 132 10.82 -3.75 -14.49
N VAL A 133 10.14 -2.80 -13.86
CA VAL A 133 10.63 -2.15 -12.63
C VAL A 133 9.66 -2.44 -11.49
N ALA A 134 8.51 -1.74 -11.44
CA ALA A 134 7.44 -1.96 -10.47
C ALA A 134 6.11 -1.51 -11.05
N HIS A 135 5.12 -2.40 -11.04
CA HIS A 135 3.81 -2.18 -11.62
C HIS A 135 2.74 -2.92 -10.80
N GLU A 136 1.52 -2.40 -10.79
CA GLU A 136 0.39 -3.03 -10.12
C GLU A 136 -0.89 -2.81 -10.92
N GLN A 137 -1.72 -3.83 -10.99
CA GLN A 137 -3.07 -3.78 -11.51
C GLN A 137 -4.05 -4.28 -10.46
N ILE A 138 -5.11 -3.51 -10.27
CA ILE A 138 -6.17 -3.82 -9.33
C ILE A 138 -7.45 -3.93 -10.15
N PHE A 139 -8.08 -5.08 -10.07
CA PHE A 139 -9.32 -5.39 -10.77
C PHE A 139 -10.45 -5.37 -9.77
N LEU A 140 -11.53 -4.66 -10.09
CA LEU A 140 -12.76 -4.61 -9.32
C LEU A 140 -13.92 -4.81 -10.29
N SER A 141 -14.78 -5.80 -10.08
CA SER A 141 -15.79 -6.16 -11.07
C SER A 141 -17.15 -6.53 -10.48
N ASN A 142 -18.16 -6.32 -11.33
CA ASN A 142 -19.56 -6.70 -11.17
C ASN A 142 -20.03 -7.37 -12.47
N PRO A 143 -21.21 -8.01 -12.50
CA PRO A 143 -21.78 -8.49 -13.74
C PRO A 143 -21.90 -7.37 -14.79
N GLY A 144 -21.18 -7.49 -15.90
CA GLY A 144 -21.23 -6.54 -17.01
C GLY A 144 -20.29 -5.34 -16.92
N GLU A 145 -19.48 -5.20 -15.87
CA GLU A 145 -18.51 -4.10 -15.74
C GLU A 145 -17.20 -4.52 -15.06
N LEU A 146 -16.13 -3.81 -15.38
CA LEU A 146 -14.80 -3.97 -14.80
C LEU A 146 -14.15 -2.59 -14.64
N LEU A 147 -13.75 -2.26 -13.42
CA LEU A 147 -12.84 -1.17 -13.13
C LEU A 147 -11.43 -1.74 -12.97
N THR A 148 -10.49 -1.19 -13.74
CA THR A 148 -9.07 -1.52 -13.63
C THR A 148 -8.30 -0.27 -13.23
N LEU A 149 -7.62 -0.33 -12.09
CA LEU A 149 -6.64 0.67 -11.68
C LEU A 149 -5.25 0.12 -11.97
N ARG A 150 -4.49 0.79 -12.83
CA ARG A 150 -3.13 0.39 -13.19
C ARG A 150 -2.13 1.47 -12.79
N THR A 151 -1.01 1.03 -12.24
CA THR A 151 0.14 1.88 -11.95
C THR A 151 1.39 1.31 -12.57
N ASP A 152 2.22 2.20 -13.09
CA ASP A 152 3.47 1.87 -13.75
C ASP A 152 4.55 2.82 -13.27
N SER A 153 5.59 2.26 -12.66
CA SER A 153 6.81 3.00 -12.32
C SER A 153 7.90 2.60 -13.30
N PHE A 154 8.18 3.46 -14.27
CA PHE A 154 9.21 3.21 -15.29
C PHE A 154 10.64 3.40 -14.76
N ASP A 155 10.79 4.16 -13.68
CA ASP A 155 12.07 4.47 -13.05
C ASP A 155 11.85 4.81 -11.56
N ARG A 156 12.91 4.69 -10.74
CA ARG A 156 12.88 5.03 -9.31
C ARG A 156 12.63 6.52 -9.05
N ILE A 157 12.82 7.40 -10.03
CA ILE A 157 12.45 8.81 -9.92
C ILE A 157 10.96 9.00 -9.61
N SER A 158 10.12 8.00 -9.91
CA SER A 158 8.67 7.99 -9.59
C SER A 158 8.34 8.17 -8.11
N PHE A 159 9.27 7.87 -7.20
CA PHE A 159 9.08 8.07 -5.76
C PHE A 159 9.34 9.51 -5.31
N MET A 160 10.14 10.27 -6.05
CA MET A 160 10.60 11.60 -5.63
C MET A 160 9.46 12.62 -5.45
N PRO A 161 8.41 12.66 -6.30
CA PRO A 161 7.28 13.55 -6.08
C PRO A 161 6.61 13.36 -4.70
N GLY A 162 6.39 12.11 -4.29
CA GLY A 162 5.79 11.82 -2.98
C GLY A 162 6.73 12.13 -1.81
N VAL A 163 8.03 11.88 -1.97
CA VAL A 163 9.03 12.28 -0.95
C VAL A 163 9.05 13.80 -0.79
N LEU A 164 9.05 14.56 -1.89
CA LEU A 164 9.04 16.02 -1.84
C LEU A 164 7.75 16.57 -1.25
N LEU A 165 6.60 15.98 -1.56
CA LEU A 165 5.32 16.29 -0.89
C LEU A 165 5.45 16.09 0.62
N ALA A 166 5.90 14.90 1.05
CA ALA A 166 6.06 14.59 2.46
C ALA A 166 6.99 15.57 3.19
N VAL A 167 8.16 15.87 2.60
CA VAL A 167 9.13 16.82 3.17
C VAL A 167 8.56 18.23 3.30
N ARG A 168 7.78 18.69 2.32
CA ARG A 168 7.18 20.04 2.35
C ARG A 168 6.09 20.16 3.41
N GLU A 169 5.31 19.10 3.61
CA GLU A 169 4.12 19.13 4.47
C GLU A 169 4.41 18.73 5.92
N ILE A 170 5.46 17.95 6.20
CA ILE A 170 5.69 17.29 7.50
C ILE A 170 5.78 18.26 8.69
N ALA A 171 6.25 19.49 8.46
CA ALA A 171 6.33 20.51 9.50
C ALA A 171 4.94 20.96 10.01
N SER A 172 3.91 20.86 9.17
CA SER A 172 2.52 21.21 9.51
C SER A 172 1.72 20.03 10.09
N ARG A 173 2.33 18.84 10.14
CA ARG A 173 1.68 17.56 10.48
C ARG A 173 2.47 16.85 11.59
N PRO A 174 2.48 17.37 12.83
CA PRO A 174 3.16 16.71 13.94
C PRO A 174 2.55 15.33 14.25
N GLY A 175 3.29 14.51 15.00
CA GLY A 175 2.90 13.15 15.33
C GLY A 175 3.30 12.13 14.27
N VAL A 176 2.79 10.90 14.41
CA VAL A 176 3.18 9.76 13.56
C VAL A 176 2.07 9.44 12.56
N HIS A 177 2.40 9.58 11.29
CA HIS A 177 1.52 9.28 10.16
C HIS A 177 2.06 8.03 9.45
N VAL A 178 1.16 7.11 9.11
CA VAL A 178 1.50 5.89 8.38
C VAL A 178 0.77 5.94 7.04
N GLY A 179 1.52 5.88 5.95
CA GLY A 179 1.00 6.01 4.59
C GLY A 179 0.99 7.45 4.07
N LEU A 180 1.42 7.65 2.82
CA LEU A 180 1.50 8.98 2.19
C LEU A 180 0.12 9.58 1.91
N GLU A 181 -0.91 8.74 1.77
CA GLU A 181 -2.30 9.16 1.58
C GLU A 181 -2.81 10.05 2.70
N THR A 182 -2.25 9.94 3.91
CA THR A 182 -2.57 10.83 5.03
C THR A 182 -2.19 12.30 4.76
N TYR A 183 -1.31 12.54 3.77
CA TYR A 183 -0.84 13.86 3.34
C TYR A 183 -1.55 14.35 2.08
N LEU A 184 -2.47 13.54 1.52
CA LEU A 184 -3.30 13.88 0.38
C LEU A 184 -4.70 14.28 0.88
N ASP A 185 -5.36 15.21 0.20
CA ASP A 185 -6.74 15.62 0.48
C ASP A 185 -7.70 14.72 -0.32
N LEU A 186 -7.97 13.50 0.20
CA LEU A 186 -8.67 12.40 -0.51
C LEU A 186 -9.76 11.69 0.31
#